data_AF-A0ABD2LFE2-F1
#
_entry.id   AF-A0ABD2LFE2-F1
#
_cell.length_a   1.000
_cell.length_b   1.000
_cell.length_c   1.000
_cell.angle_alpha   90.00
_cell.angle_beta   90.00
_cell.angle_gamma   90.00
#
_symmetry.space_group_name_H-M   'P 1'
#
loop_
_entity.id
_entity.type
_entity.pdbx_description
1 polymer ?
#
loop_
_entity_poly.entity_id
_entity_poly.type
_entity_poly.pdbx_seq_one_letter_code
_entity_poly.pdbx_strand_id
1 'polypeptide(L)'
;MAQAVAAVAPAPNADAASAQATQPQVMAPSSDSIWAQMAKSYRGNANRLRNIQIICENTLSMHMDANGLVPRCLEFAVEQLEHIMEPTRQRLLQTFFSMLSFSVKQLVQYDSDHPDFPPSDEQIANFISRSLLVNLIWAFAGDVSCNDRESLSDFVRASTASTTIQLPPDQSLPITDYFVTMDGDWESWLTKVPQIEIEPQRITDTLTVIPTLDTVRHEMLLNIWLNERKPLILCGPPGSGKTIALLAALRSLPDMDVINVNFSSSTTPELLMKNFDHYCEYRKTPTGVVLAPVQTTRRLVIFCDEINLPQPDKYGTQRVISFMRQLVEQNGFYRTTDHTWVTLERIQFVGACNPPTDPGRNPLSARFLRHVAVIYVDCPGRTSLNQIFGTCSSNASSL
;
A
#
# COMPACT_ATOMS: atom_id res chain seq x y z
N MET A 1 -11.22 25.46 11.28
CA MET A 1 -12.67 25.75 11.28
C MET A 1 -13.20 25.50 12.68
N ALA A 2 -13.39 26.58 13.43
CA ALA A 2 -13.99 26.57 14.76
C ALA A 2 -15.34 27.31 14.68
N GLN A 3 -16.23 26.99 15.64
CA GLN A 3 -17.55 27.58 15.92
C GLN A 3 -18.76 26.90 15.27
N ALA A 4 -19.59 26.28 16.12
CA ALA A 4 -21.00 26.64 16.29
C ALA A 4 -21.60 25.86 17.47
N VAL A 5 -21.66 26.50 18.65
CA VAL A 5 -22.51 26.14 19.80
C VAL A 5 -23.20 27.43 20.25
N ALA A 6 -24.43 27.28 20.77
CA ALA A 6 -25.37 28.29 21.29
C ALA A 6 -26.42 28.73 20.25
N ALA A 7 -27.72 28.81 20.53
CA ALA A 7 -28.51 28.64 21.75
C ALA A 7 -30.00 28.60 21.35
N VAL A 8 -30.85 27.90 22.10
CA VAL A 8 -32.23 28.36 22.39
C VAL A 8 -32.66 27.77 23.73
N ALA A 9 -32.93 28.63 24.70
CA ALA A 9 -33.73 28.35 25.89
C ALA A 9 -35.05 29.11 25.79
N PRO A 10 -36.18 28.59 26.30
CA PRO A 10 -37.36 29.41 26.59
C PRO A 10 -37.70 29.42 28.09
N ALA A 11 -38.26 30.56 28.53
CA ALA A 11 -38.80 30.82 29.87
C ALA A 11 -40.37 30.67 29.86
N PRO A 12 -41.12 30.91 30.95
CA PRO A 12 -41.90 29.85 31.62
C PRO A 12 -43.44 29.99 31.59
N ASN A 13 -44.10 28.84 31.81
CA ASN A 13 -45.43 28.54 32.38
C ASN A 13 -46.62 29.51 32.26
N ALA A 14 -47.75 28.94 31.79
CA ALA A 14 -49.04 29.02 32.50
C ALA A 14 -50.01 27.89 32.08
N ASP A 15 -50.66 27.31 33.11
CA ASP A 15 -52.01 26.71 33.16
C ASP A 15 -52.30 25.25 32.72
N ALA A 16 -52.20 24.38 33.73
CA ALA A 16 -53.18 23.39 34.22
C ALA A 16 -54.26 22.81 33.28
N ALA A 17 -54.20 21.50 33.05
CA ALA A 17 -55.34 20.59 33.24
C ALA A 17 -54.86 19.13 33.37
N SER A 18 -55.30 18.49 34.44
CA SER A 18 -55.02 17.11 34.84
C SER A 18 -55.62 16.06 33.91
N ALA A 19 -54.80 15.16 33.39
CA ALA A 19 -55.21 13.83 32.96
C ALA A 19 -54.07 12.83 33.24
N GLN A 20 -54.28 11.97 34.24
CA GLN A 20 -53.39 10.85 34.54
C GLN A 20 -53.42 9.86 33.37
N ALA A 21 -52.41 9.93 32.51
CA ALA A 21 -52.08 8.85 31.57
C ALA A 21 -50.96 8.02 32.19
N THR A 22 -51.29 6.80 32.58
CA THR A 22 -50.36 5.76 33.02
C THR A 22 -49.31 5.57 31.92
N GLN A 23 -48.09 6.09 32.12
CA GLN A 23 -46.96 5.77 31.26
C GLN A 23 -46.70 4.25 31.38
N PRO A 24 -46.55 3.51 30.28
CA PRO A 24 -46.02 2.17 30.37
C PRO A 24 -44.58 2.32 30.90
N GLN A 25 -44.33 1.80 32.10
CA GLN A 25 -42.96 1.58 32.55
C GLN A 25 -42.30 0.66 31.51
N VAL A 26 -41.53 1.24 30.61
CA VAL A 26 -40.54 0.50 29.83
C VAL A 26 -39.57 -0.03 30.87
N MET A 27 -39.74 -1.30 31.26
CA MET A 27 -38.78 -2.01 32.08
C MET A 27 -37.40 -1.77 31.45
N ALA A 28 -36.50 -1.13 32.19
CA ALA A 28 -35.10 -1.08 31.79
C ALA A 28 -34.69 -2.53 31.49
N PRO A 29 -34.12 -2.82 30.31
CA PRO A 29 -33.76 -4.19 29.97
C PRO A 29 -32.82 -4.69 31.07
N SER A 30 -33.12 -5.87 31.61
CA SER A 30 -32.28 -6.51 32.62
C SER A 30 -30.82 -6.48 32.14
N SER A 31 -29.90 -6.23 33.07
CA SER A 31 -28.45 -6.11 32.81
C SER A 31 -27.84 -7.32 32.11
N ASP A 32 -28.59 -8.43 32.03
CA ASP A 32 -28.22 -9.71 31.44
C ASP A 32 -28.86 -9.98 30.07
N SER A 33 -29.58 -9.02 29.48
CA SER A 33 -30.09 -9.20 28.12
C SER A 33 -28.94 -9.31 27.11
N ILE A 34 -29.09 -10.22 26.14
CA ILE A 34 -28.12 -10.45 25.05
C ILE A 34 -27.81 -9.13 24.32
N TRP A 35 -28.79 -8.26 24.17
CA TRP A 35 -28.62 -6.92 23.59
C TRP A 35 -27.74 -5.99 24.43
N ALA A 36 -27.83 -6.04 25.76
CA ALA A 36 -26.95 -5.27 26.64
C ALA A 36 -25.51 -5.80 26.62
N GLN A 37 -25.33 -7.13 26.48
CA GLN A 37 -24.01 -7.75 26.31
C GLN A 37 -23.39 -7.41 24.95
N MET A 38 -24.17 -7.47 23.86
CA MET A 38 -23.73 -7.04 22.53
C MET A 38 -23.38 -5.55 22.49
N ALA A 39 -24.18 -4.68 23.12
CA ALA A 39 -23.89 -3.26 23.19
C ALA A 39 -22.63 -2.96 24.03
N LYS A 40 -22.38 -3.71 25.12
CA LYS A 40 -21.15 -3.60 25.91
C LYS A 40 -19.93 -4.09 25.12
N SER A 41 -20.03 -5.22 24.43
CA SER A 41 -18.96 -5.74 23.56
C SER A 41 -18.63 -4.76 22.44
N TYR A 42 -19.65 -4.22 21.76
CA TYR A 42 -19.47 -3.23 20.70
C TYR A 42 -18.84 -1.93 21.22
N ARG A 43 -19.28 -1.42 22.37
CA ARG A 43 -18.64 -0.24 23.01
C ARG A 43 -17.21 -0.52 23.47
N GLY A 44 -16.94 -1.72 23.98
CA GLY A 44 -15.59 -2.15 24.37
C GLY A 44 -14.63 -2.14 23.18
N ASN A 45 -15.06 -2.71 22.06
CA ASN A 45 -14.28 -2.75 20.82
C ASN A 45 -14.07 -1.33 20.24
N ALA A 46 -15.12 -0.50 20.20
CA ALA A 46 -15.00 0.89 19.75
C ALA A 46 -14.03 1.73 20.62
N ASN A 47 -14.03 1.50 21.94
CA ASN A 47 -13.09 2.16 22.84
C ASN A 47 -11.65 1.67 22.62
N ARG A 48 -11.46 0.37 22.36
CA ARG A 48 -10.13 -0.20 22.09
C ARG A 48 -9.52 0.34 20.79
N LEU A 49 -10.29 0.37 19.71
CA LEU A 49 -9.87 0.96 18.44
C LEU A 49 -9.47 2.43 18.59
N ARG A 50 -10.26 3.19 19.36
CA ARG A 50 -9.95 4.60 19.66
C ARG A 50 -8.66 4.74 20.47
N ASN A 51 -8.42 3.85 21.43
CA ASN A 51 -7.19 3.86 22.22
C ASN A 51 -5.96 3.59 21.34
N ILE A 52 -6.03 2.60 20.44
CA ILE A 52 -4.95 2.31 19.48
C ILE A 52 -4.65 3.56 18.63
N GLN A 53 -5.69 4.24 18.12
CA GLN A 53 -5.53 5.46 17.34
C GLN A 53 -4.84 6.58 18.14
N ILE A 54 -5.25 6.80 19.39
CA ILE A 54 -4.65 7.82 20.27
C ILE A 54 -3.17 7.51 20.54
N ILE A 55 -2.83 6.25 20.79
CA ILE A 55 -1.44 5.83 21.00
C ILE A 55 -0.61 6.10 19.74
N CYS A 56 -1.10 5.67 18.57
CA CYS A 56 -0.42 5.93 17.30
C CYS A 56 -0.26 7.43 17.04
N GLU A 57 -1.29 8.25 17.27
CA GLU A 57 -1.23 9.70 17.10
C GLU A 57 -0.19 10.33 18.02
N ASN A 58 -0.20 9.99 19.32
CA ASN A 58 0.75 10.51 20.28
C ASN A 58 2.18 10.14 19.92
N THR A 59 2.43 8.89 19.51
CA THR A 59 3.76 8.42 19.10
C THR A 59 4.24 9.09 17.81
N LEU A 60 3.36 9.33 16.84
CA LEU A 60 3.74 9.87 15.54
C LEU A 60 3.82 11.41 15.51
N SER A 61 3.07 12.10 16.36
CA SER A 61 2.92 13.57 16.35
C SER A 61 4.26 14.32 16.27
N MET A 62 5.19 14.01 17.18
CA MET A 62 6.52 14.64 17.25
C MET A 62 7.37 14.45 15.98
N HIS A 63 7.12 13.38 15.22
CA HIS A 63 7.87 13.07 14.01
C HIS A 63 7.29 13.77 12.76
N MET A 64 6.01 14.16 12.82
CA MET A 64 5.28 14.82 11.73
C MET A 64 5.40 16.36 11.77
N ASP A 65 5.85 16.92 12.89
CA ASP A 65 6.10 18.36 13.03
C ASP A 65 7.14 18.86 12.03
N ALA A 66 7.14 20.18 11.75
CA ALA A 66 8.02 20.81 10.76
C ALA A 66 9.53 20.51 10.97
N ASN A 67 9.96 20.33 12.22
CA ASN A 67 11.33 19.96 12.58
C ASN A 67 11.49 18.47 12.92
N GLY A 68 10.44 17.69 12.72
CA GLY A 68 10.39 16.25 12.98
C GLY A 68 11.18 15.45 11.97
N LEU A 69 11.13 14.13 12.14
CA LEU A 69 11.86 13.18 11.30
C LEU A 69 11.33 13.18 9.85
N VAL A 70 10.01 13.22 9.67
CA VAL A 70 9.39 13.05 8.34
C VAL A 70 9.76 14.18 7.37
N PRO A 71 9.63 15.48 7.73
CA PRO A 71 10.02 16.55 6.80
C PRO A 71 11.51 16.58 6.49
N ARG A 72 12.38 16.30 7.47
CA ARG A 72 13.84 16.25 7.27
C ARG A 72 14.24 15.14 6.30
N CYS A 73 13.68 13.94 6.46
CA CYS A 73 13.90 12.84 5.54
C CYS A 73 13.35 13.12 4.14
N LEU A 74 12.23 13.85 4.05
CA LEU A 74 11.65 14.25 2.78
C LEU A 74 12.54 15.26 2.04
N GLU A 75 13.09 16.24 2.74
CA GLU A 75 14.03 17.21 2.17
C GLU A 75 15.31 16.52 1.70
N PHE A 76 15.89 15.65 2.53
CA PHE A 76 17.05 14.85 2.16
C PHE A 76 16.79 14.00 0.91
N ALA A 77 15.63 13.32 0.86
CA ALA A 77 15.27 12.51 -0.29
C ALA A 77 15.18 13.33 -1.59
N VAL A 78 14.50 14.48 -1.55
CA VAL A 78 14.30 15.31 -2.75
C VAL A 78 15.58 16.02 -3.19
N GLU A 79 16.46 16.40 -2.28
CA GLU A 79 17.64 17.22 -2.58
C GLU A 79 18.93 16.44 -2.76
N GLN A 80 19.08 15.29 -2.09
CA GLN A 80 20.34 14.54 -2.04
C GLN A 80 20.30 13.21 -2.78
N LEU A 81 19.11 12.65 -3.06
CA LEU A 81 19.00 11.34 -3.71
C LEU A 81 18.69 11.47 -5.20
N GLU A 82 19.29 10.59 -6.00
CA GLU A 82 18.98 10.47 -7.42
C GLU A 82 17.87 9.44 -7.65
N HIS A 83 16.68 9.94 -7.94
CA HIS A 83 15.52 9.11 -8.24
C HIS A 83 15.43 8.77 -9.73
N ILE A 84 14.98 7.55 -10.03
CA ILE A 84 14.79 7.10 -11.42
C ILE A 84 13.64 7.83 -12.10
N MET A 85 12.60 8.15 -11.34
CA MET A 85 11.46 8.93 -11.78
C MET A 85 11.46 10.26 -11.02
N GLU A 86 11.20 11.36 -11.71
CA GLU A 86 11.20 12.72 -11.12
C GLU A 86 10.47 12.76 -9.76
N PRO A 87 11.19 13.10 -8.67
CA PRO A 87 10.62 13.07 -7.34
C PRO A 87 9.69 14.27 -7.15
N THR A 88 8.51 14.01 -6.58
CA THR A 88 7.64 15.08 -6.09
C THR A 88 7.31 14.81 -4.64
N ARG A 89 7.33 15.87 -3.82
CA ARG A 89 6.99 15.79 -2.38
C ARG A 89 5.64 15.08 -2.17
N GLN A 90 4.66 15.39 -3.02
CA GLN A 90 3.33 14.77 -2.97
C GLN A 90 3.39 13.26 -3.19
N ARG A 91 4.13 12.77 -4.19
CA ARG A 91 4.27 11.32 -4.46
C ARG A 91 4.88 10.60 -3.25
N LEU A 92 6.02 11.10 -2.78
CA LEU A 92 6.75 10.48 -1.67
C LEU A 92 5.90 10.43 -0.38
N LEU A 93 5.22 11.53 -0.04
CA LEU A 93 4.32 11.60 1.11
C LEU A 93 3.09 10.69 0.94
N GLN A 94 2.48 10.65 -0.25
CA GLN A 94 1.32 9.80 -0.50
C GLN A 94 1.66 8.31 -0.37
N THR A 95 2.84 7.89 -0.86
CA THR A 95 3.38 6.55 -0.67
C THR A 95 3.61 6.27 0.82
N PHE A 96 4.27 7.19 1.53
CA PHE A 96 4.53 7.08 2.96
C PHE A 96 3.26 6.90 3.79
N PHE A 97 2.24 7.75 3.57
CA PHE A 97 0.97 7.64 4.28
C PHE A 97 0.21 6.35 3.95
N SER A 98 0.34 5.82 2.73
CA SER A 98 -0.24 4.53 2.40
C SER A 98 0.40 3.38 3.17
N MET A 99 1.73 3.38 3.29
CA MET A 99 2.45 2.37 4.08
C MET A 99 2.13 2.48 5.57
N LEU A 100 2.09 3.71 6.10
CA LEU A 100 1.73 3.95 7.50
C LEU A 100 0.29 3.55 7.81
N SER A 101 -0.65 3.85 6.90
CA SER A 101 -2.04 3.41 7.03
C SER A 101 -2.15 1.89 7.06
N PHE A 102 -1.37 1.19 6.23
CA PHE A 102 -1.31 -0.26 6.25
C PHE A 102 -0.76 -0.79 7.57
N SER A 103 0.33 -0.23 8.11
CA SER A 103 0.88 -0.61 9.42
C SER A 103 -0.17 -0.46 10.54
N VAL A 104 -0.96 0.62 10.55
CA VAL A 104 -2.05 0.79 11.52
C VAL A 104 -3.16 -0.24 11.32
N LYS A 105 -3.55 -0.55 10.07
CA LYS A 105 -4.54 -1.59 9.80
C LYS A 105 -4.07 -2.97 10.23
N GLN A 106 -2.78 -3.27 10.07
CA GLN A 106 -2.18 -4.52 10.55
C GLN A 106 -2.28 -4.65 12.07
N LEU A 107 -1.99 -3.58 12.82
CA LEU A 107 -2.19 -3.57 14.28
C LEU A 107 -3.65 -3.80 14.66
N VAL A 108 -4.58 -3.11 14.00
CA VAL A 108 -6.02 -3.25 14.26
C VAL A 108 -6.50 -4.67 13.95
N GLN A 109 -6.02 -5.26 12.87
CA GLN A 109 -6.34 -6.63 12.50
C GLN A 109 -5.76 -7.61 13.54
N TYR A 110 -4.51 -7.41 13.95
CA TYR A 110 -3.86 -8.25 14.96
C TYR A 110 -4.58 -8.21 16.32
N ASP A 111 -5.00 -7.02 16.78
CA ASP A 111 -5.80 -6.84 18.00
C ASP A 111 -7.17 -7.53 17.88
N SER A 112 -7.79 -7.50 16.69
CA SER A 112 -9.05 -8.18 16.43
C SER A 112 -8.92 -9.71 16.39
N ASP A 113 -7.78 -10.23 15.91
CA ASP A 113 -7.52 -11.67 15.78
C ASP A 113 -7.09 -12.31 17.12
N HIS A 114 -6.59 -11.51 18.07
CA HIS A 114 -6.11 -11.97 19.38
C HIS A 114 -6.86 -11.30 20.54
N PRO A 115 -8.18 -11.58 20.71
CA PRO A 115 -8.98 -10.96 21.77
C PRO A 115 -8.53 -11.34 23.19
N ASP A 116 -7.91 -12.51 23.36
CA ASP A 116 -7.44 -12.99 24.66
C ASP A 116 -6.10 -12.37 25.08
N PHE A 117 -5.26 -12.01 24.10
CA PHE A 117 -3.93 -11.43 24.31
C PHE A 117 -3.72 -10.22 23.40
N PRO A 118 -4.45 -9.12 23.63
CA PRO A 118 -4.29 -7.92 22.83
C PRO A 118 -2.90 -7.30 23.06
N PRO A 119 -2.31 -6.65 22.04
CA PRO A 119 -1.02 -6.01 22.17
C PRO A 119 -1.05 -4.93 23.25
N SER A 120 -0.01 -4.86 24.08
CA SER A 120 0.11 -3.83 25.10
C SER A 120 0.31 -2.45 24.47
N ASP A 121 0.00 -1.39 25.22
CA ASP A 121 0.17 -0.02 24.73
C ASP A 121 1.65 0.29 24.38
N GLU A 122 2.59 -0.34 25.09
CA GLU A 122 4.03 -0.26 24.79
C GLU A 122 4.37 -1.00 23.49
N GLN A 123 3.81 -2.19 23.25
CA GLN A 123 4.02 -2.93 21.99
C GLN A 123 3.46 -2.15 20.79
N ILE A 124 2.28 -1.53 20.92
CA ILE A 124 1.69 -0.68 19.88
C ILE A 124 2.60 0.52 19.57
N ALA A 125 3.09 1.22 20.61
CA ALA A 125 3.97 2.36 20.45
C ALA A 125 5.31 1.97 19.82
N ASN A 126 5.90 0.85 20.23
CA ASN A 126 7.14 0.32 19.67
C ASN A 126 6.95 -0.11 18.21
N PHE A 127 5.86 -0.82 17.91
CA PHE A 127 5.55 -1.25 16.55
C PHE A 127 5.43 -0.05 15.60
N ILE A 128 4.63 0.96 15.96
CA ILE A 128 4.35 2.07 15.06
C ILE A 128 5.55 2.99 14.88
N SER A 129 6.33 3.22 15.95
CA SER A 129 7.54 4.06 15.91
C SER A 129 8.67 3.40 15.12
N ARG A 130 8.86 2.08 15.24
CA ARG A 130 9.85 1.34 14.45
C ARG A 130 9.39 1.19 12.99
N SER A 131 8.10 0.89 12.77
CA SER A 131 7.52 0.81 11.42
C SER A 131 7.60 2.13 10.67
N LEU A 132 7.49 3.27 11.38
CA LEU A 132 7.70 4.61 10.81
C LEU A 132 9.06 4.70 10.10
N LEU A 133 10.14 4.18 10.70
CA LEU A 133 11.48 4.25 10.12
C LEU A 133 11.58 3.46 8.81
N VAL A 134 11.07 2.23 8.81
CA VAL A 134 11.05 1.36 7.62
C VAL A 134 10.19 1.98 6.52
N ASN A 135 9.01 2.47 6.87
CA ASN A 135 8.08 3.10 5.94
C ASN A 135 8.66 4.38 5.33
N LEU A 136 9.42 5.16 6.10
CA LEU A 136 10.09 6.37 5.59
C LEU A 136 11.12 6.02 4.51
N ILE A 137 11.98 5.04 4.79
CA ILE A 137 13.04 4.67 3.85
C ILE A 137 12.43 4.10 2.57
N TRP A 138 11.46 3.19 2.67
CA TRP A 138 10.85 2.61 1.47
C TRP A 138 9.96 3.57 0.70
N ALA A 139 9.28 4.50 1.36
CA ALA A 139 8.46 5.48 0.67
C ALA A 139 9.29 6.56 -0.02
N PHE A 140 10.41 6.97 0.58
CA PHE A 140 11.24 8.08 0.09
C PHE A 140 12.43 7.61 -0.74
N ALA A 141 12.89 6.37 -0.58
CA ALA A 141 13.99 5.76 -1.33
C ALA A 141 13.57 4.42 -1.98
N GLY A 142 12.28 4.25 -2.27
CA GLY A 142 11.78 3.09 -2.99
C GLY A 142 12.24 3.02 -4.44
N ASP A 143 12.37 4.18 -5.11
CA ASP A 143 12.72 4.31 -6.52
C ASP A 143 14.16 4.82 -6.79
N VAL A 144 15.04 4.69 -5.80
CA VAL A 144 16.47 5.03 -5.89
C VAL A 144 17.34 3.76 -5.89
N SER A 145 18.63 3.93 -6.16
CA SER A 145 19.63 2.85 -6.12
C SER A 145 19.82 2.28 -4.71
N CYS A 146 20.43 1.08 -4.59
CA CYS A 146 20.71 0.49 -3.28
C CYS A 146 21.62 1.39 -2.41
N ASN A 147 22.65 1.99 -3.01
CA ASN A 147 23.61 2.85 -2.31
C ASN A 147 22.95 4.13 -1.77
N ASP A 148 22.05 4.73 -2.55
CA ASP A 148 21.32 5.93 -2.15
C ASP A 148 20.30 5.62 -1.05
N ARG A 149 19.69 4.44 -1.12
CA ARG A 149 18.80 3.93 -0.07
C ARG A 149 19.54 3.69 1.24
N GLU A 150 20.76 3.16 1.18
CA GLU A 150 21.65 3.02 2.34
C GLU A 150 22.02 4.38 2.92
N SER A 151 22.33 5.36 2.07
CA SER A 151 22.61 6.73 2.50
C SER A 151 21.43 7.38 3.24
N LEU A 152 20.18 7.15 2.78
CA LEU A 152 18.98 7.57 3.51
C LEU A 152 18.81 6.79 4.82
N SER A 153 19.07 5.49 4.82
CA SER A 153 19.02 4.67 6.04
C SER A 153 19.99 5.21 7.11
N ASP A 154 21.20 5.61 6.73
CA ASP A 154 22.17 6.21 7.63
C ASP A 154 21.75 7.59 8.12
N PHE A 155 21.17 8.41 7.23
CA PHE A 155 20.58 9.70 7.62
C PHE A 155 19.43 9.55 8.62
N VAL A 156 18.55 8.56 8.41
CA VAL A 156 17.46 8.22 9.34
C VAL A 156 18.06 7.79 10.67
N ARG A 157 19.06 6.91 10.68
CA ARG A 157 19.76 6.45 11.88
C ARG A 157 20.35 7.63 12.67
N ALA A 158 21.08 8.53 12.01
CA ALA A 158 21.65 9.72 12.63
C ALA A 158 20.57 10.65 13.18
N SER A 159 19.47 10.86 12.45
CA SER A 159 18.36 11.71 12.87
C SER A 159 17.58 11.14 14.06
N THR A 160 17.44 9.81 14.11
CA THR A 160 16.77 9.10 15.21
C THR A 160 17.57 9.07 16.51
N ALA A 161 18.87 9.35 16.49
CA ALA A 161 19.69 9.43 17.71
C ALA A 161 19.18 10.49 18.72
N SER A 162 18.43 11.49 18.23
CA SER A 162 17.77 12.52 19.05
C SER A 162 16.38 12.13 19.55
N THR A 163 15.91 10.92 19.24
CA THR A 163 14.56 10.43 19.53
C THR A 163 14.59 9.24 20.49
N THR A 164 13.43 8.83 21.01
CA THR A 164 13.29 7.65 21.89
C THR A 164 13.14 6.33 21.12
N ILE A 165 13.19 6.35 19.78
CA ILE A 165 12.98 5.15 18.96
C ILE A 165 14.22 4.26 19.04
N GLN A 166 14.02 3.00 19.43
CA GLN A 166 15.10 2.01 19.45
C GLN A 166 15.41 1.52 18.03
N LEU A 167 16.69 1.59 17.66
CA LEU A 167 17.22 1.11 16.38
C LEU A 167 17.41 -0.42 16.36
N PRO A 168 17.54 -1.03 15.17
CA PRO A 168 17.85 -2.45 15.03
C PRO A 168 19.17 -2.84 15.76
N PRO A 169 19.27 -4.09 16.23
CA PRO A 169 20.37 -4.54 17.10
C PRO A 169 21.74 -4.49 16.42
N ASP A 170 21.84 -4.95 15.16
CA ASP A 170 23.07 -4.84 14.39
C ASP A 170 23.01 -3.62 13.45
N GLN A 171 23.86 -2.64 13.80
CA GLN A 171 23.94 -1.36 13.12
C GLN A 171 24.83 -1.37 11.87
N SER A 172 25.53 -2.47 11.60
CA SER A 172 26.30 -2.64 10.36
C SER A 172 25.41 -2.89 9.15
N LEU A 173 24.18 -3.38 9.38
CA LEU A 173 23.20 -3.63 8.33
C LEU A 173 22.24 -2.43 8.17
N PRO A 174 21.74 -2.17 6.95
CA PRO A 174 20.72 -1.15 6.69
C PRO A 174 19.43 -1.43 7.46
N ILE A 175 18.68 -0.37 7.82
CA ILE A 175 17.38 -0.52 8.50
C ILE A 175 16.39 -1.32 7.64
N THR A 176 16.53 -1.27 6.30
CA THR A 176 15.70 -2.02 5.35
C THR A 176 15.89 -3.53 5.39
N ASP A 177 16.93 -4.02 6.08
CA ASP A 177 17.20 -5.47 6.25
C ASP A 177 16.51 -6.05 7.49
N TYR A 178 15.75 -5.21 8.20
CA TYR A 178 14.88 -5.60 9.29
C TYR A 178 13.42 -5.29 8.98
N PHE A 179 12.54 -6.02 9.67
CA PHE A 179 11.12 -5.70 9.79
C PHE A 179 10.72 -5.67 11.25
N VAL A 180 9.55 -5.12 11.52
CA VAL A 180 9.00 -5.00 12.87
C VAL A 180 7.91 -6.05 13.05
N THR A 181 8.03 -6.88 14.08
CA THR A 181 7.03 -7.88 14.46
C THR A 181 5.86 -7.23 15.17
N MET A 182 4.70 -7.89 15.24
CA MET A 182 3.53 -7.35 15.95
C MET A 182 3.78 -7.14 17.46
N ASP A 183 4.77 -7.82 18.02
CA ASP A 183 5.24 -7.60 19.40
C ASP A 183 6.01 -6.28 19.56
N GLY A 184 6.28 -5.60 18.46
CA GLY A 184 7.01 -4.34 18.41
C GLY A 184 8.52 -4.55 18.28
N ASP A 185 9.02 -5.76 18.00
CA ASP A 185 10.44 -6.09 17.96
C ASP A 185 11.06 -6.12 16.56
N TRP A 186 12.37 -5.89 16.50
CA TRP A 186 13.13 -5.95 15.25
C TRP A 186 13.52 -7.39 14.93
N GLU A 187 13.16 -7.86 13.75
CA GLU A 187 13.62 -9.14 13.20
C GLU A 187 14.30 -8.95 11.85
N SER A 188 15.33 -9.75 11.57
CA SER A 188 16.02 -9.71 10.28
C SER A 188 15.19 -10.40 9.21
N TRP A 189 15.10 -9.79 8.02
CA TRP A 189 14.48 -10.41 6.85
C TRP A 189 15.09 -11.76 6.46
N LEU A 190 16.35 -12.02 6.80
CA LEU A 190 17.00 -13.30 6.56
C LEU A 190 16.25 -14.47 7.21
N THR A 191 15.58 -14.24 8.35
CA THR A 191 14.77 -15.26 9.04
C THR A 191 13.52 -15.66 8.25
N LYS A 192 13.04 -14.78 7.36
CA LYS A 192 11.85 -15.00 6.50
C LYS A 192 12.20 -15.57 5.14
N VAL A 193 13.48 -15.74 4.80
CA VAL A 193 13.91 -16.34 3.54
C VAL A 193 13.88 -17.87 3.68
N PRO A 194 12.90 -18.59 3.11
CA PRO A 194 12.87 -20.04 3.19
C PRO A 194 14.03 -20.63 2.37
N GLN A 195 14.74 -21.60 2.95
CA GLN A 195 15.67 -22.43 2.18
C GLN A 195 14.87 -23.48 1.43
N ILE A 196 14.63 -23.23 0.15
CA ILE A 196 13.87 -24.14 -0.72
C ILE A 196 14.85 -25.03 -1.49
N GLU A 197 14.72 -26.34 -1.31
CA GLU A 197 15.20 -27.32 -2.29
C GLU A 197 14.17 -27.40 -3.41
N ILE A 198 14.57 -27.03 -4.63
CA ILE A 198 13.66 -26.98 -5.78
C ILE A 198 13.62 -28.38 -6.38
N GLU A 199 12.43 -28.98 -6.42
CA GLU A 199 12.21 -30.23 -7.13
C GLU A 199 12.71 -30.08 -8.60
N PRO A 200 13.47 -31.05 -9.14
CA PRO A 200 14.10 -30.92 -10.46
C PRO A 200 13.12 -30.57 -11.59
N GLN A 201 11.86 -30.98 -11.45
CA GLN A 201 10.77 -30.74 -12.40
C GLN A 201 10.31 -29.28 -12.46
N ARG A 202 10.48 -28.51 -11.37
CA ARG A 202 10.10 -27.09 -11.27
C ARG A 202 11.19 -26.12 -11.72
N ILE A 203 12.40 -26.61 -12.02
CA ILE A 203 13.52 -25.79 -12.48
C ILE A 203 13.24 -25.21 -13.89
N THR A 204 12.49 -25.96 -14.71
CA THR A 204 12.06 -25.53 -16.05
C THR A 204 10.83 -24.62 -16.05
N ASP A 205 10.12 -24.49 -14.91
CA ASP A 205 8.98 -23.58 -14.83
C ASP A 205 9.48 -22.13 -14.84
N THR A 206 9.06 -21.37 -15.84
CA THR A 206 9.37 -19.93 -16.02
C THR A 206 8.87 -19.05 -14.87
N LEU A 207 8.17 -19.65 -13.91
CA LEU A 207 7.41 -19.01 -12.85
C LEU A 207 7.93 -19.35 -11.44
N THR A 208 8.94 -20.22 -11.33
CA THR A 208 9.56 -20.55 -10.05
C THR A 208 10.45 -19.39 -9.61
N VAL A 209 10.07 -18.75 -8.50
CA VAL A 209 10.86 -17.67 -7.90
C VAL A 209 11.71 -18.25 -6.78
N ILE A 210 13.01 -18.05 -6.87
CA ILE A 210 13.91 -18.43 -5.78
C ILE A 210 13.85 -17.34 -4.72
N PRO A 211 13.49 -17.68 -3.48
CA PRO A 211 13.40 -16.71 -2.39
C PRO A 211 14.81 -16.24 -2.03
N THR A 212 15.06 -14.96 -2.28
CA THR A 212 16.20 -14.20 -1.79
C THR A 212 15.73 -13.10 -0.85
N LEU A 213 16.68 -12.50 -0.12
CA LEU A 213 16.43 -11.32 0.71
C LEU A 213 15.68 -10.22 -0.06
N ASP A 214 16.11 -9.95 -1.30
CA ASP A 214 15.49 -8.95 -2.17
C ASP A 214 14.05 -9.31 -2.52
N THR A 215 13.79 -10.56 -2.92
CA THR A 215 12.43 -10.97 -3.32
C THR A 215 11.43 -10.86 -2.18
N VAL A 216 11.80 -11.27 -0.96
CA VAL A 216 10.91 -11.22 0.21
C VAL A 216 10.59 -9.77 0.60
N ARG A 217 11.58 -8.87 0.55
CA ARG A 217 11.38 -7.43 0.80
C ARG A 217 10.41 -6.81 -0.22
N HIS A 218 10.65 -7.04 -1.51
CA HIS A 218 9.78 -6.49 -2.57
C HIS A 218 8.37 -7.10 -2.51
N GLU A 219 8.24 -8.39 -2.22
CA GLU A 219 6.94 -9.05 -2.05
C GLU A 219 6.13 -8.41 -0.90
N MET A 220 6.77 -8.15 0.24
CA MET A 220 6.12 -7.45 1.35
C MET A 220 5.60 -6.06 0.91
N LEU A 221 6.44 -5.28 0.23
CA LEU A 221 6.06 -3.95 -0.24
C LEU A 221 4.89 -3.99 -1.23
N LEU A 222 4.92 -4.94 -2.17
CA LEU A 222 3.82 -5.18 -3.09
C LEU A 222 2.53 -5.50 -2.33
N ASN A 223 2.59 -6.38 -1.33
CA ASN A 223 1.44 -6.74 -0.50
C ASN A 223 0.85 -5.54 0.25
N ILE A 224 1.67 -4.60 0.70
CA ILE A 224 1.22 -3.34 1.34
C ILE A 224 0.33 -2.55 0.37
N TRP A 225 0.84 -2.22 -0.82
CA TRP A 225 0.10 -1.37 -1.77
C TRP A 225 -1.06 -2.08 -2.46
N LEU A 226 -0.96 -3.40 -2.69
CA LEU A 226 -2.05 -4.23 -3.18
C LEU A 226 -3.23 -4.25 -2.20
N ASN A 227 -2.98 -4.37 -0.90
CA ASN A 227 -4.03 -4.32 0.12
C ASN A 227 -4.62 -2.91 0.32
N GLU A 228 -3.79 -1.87 0.21
CA GLU A 228 -4.24 -0.47 0.24
C GLU A 228 -4.99 -0.02 -1.02
N ARG A 229 -5.10 -0.89 -2.03
CA ARG A 229 -5.71 -0.59 -3.33
C ARG A 229 -5.07 0.63 -4.00
N LYS A 230 -3.78 0.85 -3.75
CA LYS A 230 -3.00 1.93 -4.35
C LYS A 230 -2.34 1.44 -5.63
N PRO A 231 -2.36 2.23 -6.71
CA PRO A 231 -1.63 1.84 -7.90
C PRO A 231 -0.13 1.89 -7.63
N LEU A 232 0.61 0.96 -8.23
CA LEU A 232 2.06 0.85 -8.06
C LEU A 232 2.76 0.61 -9.39
N ILE A 233 4.00 1.05 -9.51
CA ILE A 233 4.86 0.84 -10.68
C ILE A 233 6.17 0.21 -10.22
N LEU A 234 6.53 -0.91 -10.85
CA LEU A 234 7.82 -1.56 -10.73
C LEU A 234 8.72 -1.05 -11.86
N CYS A 235 9.76 -0.29 -11.50
CA CYS A 235 10.75 0.20 -12.43
C CYS A 235 12.05 -0.61 -12.29
N GLY A 236 12.76 -0.89 -13.38
CA GLY A 236 14.01 -1.66 -13.31
C GLY A 236 14.54 -2.08 -14.67
N PRO A 237 15.84 -2.40 -14.81
CA PRO A 237 16.42 -2.83 -16.08
C PRO A 237 15.80 -4.15 -16.59
N PRO A 238 15.74 -4.40 -17.91
CA PRO A 238 15.15 -5.62 -18.45
C PRO A 238 15.83 -6.86 -17.86
N GLY A 239 15.03 -7.88 -17.50
CA GLY A 239 15.55 -9.10 -16.87
C GLY A 239 15.76 -9.03 -15.35
N SER A 240 15.49 -7.92 -14.67
CA SER A 240 15.60 -7.81 -13.20
C SER A 240 14.53 -8.56 -12.39
N GLY A 241 13.69 -9.37 -13.04
CA GLY A 241 12.67 -10.18 -12.36
C GLY A 241 11.40 -9.42 -11.93
N LYS A 242 11.20 -8.17 -12.34
CA LYS A 242 9.99 -7.35 -12.04
C LYS A 242 8.67 -8.10 -12.20
N THR A 243 8.44 -8.63 -13.40
CA THR A 243 7.19 -9.32 -13.76
C THR A 243 7.03 -10.62 -12.97
N ILE A 244 8.12 -11.34 -12.75
CA ILE A 244 8.13 -12.59 -11.98
C ILE A 244 7.82 -12.32 -10.50
N ALA A 245 8.47 -11.32 -9.90
CA ALA A 245 8.25 -10.90 -8.51
C ALA A 245 6.80 -10.45 -8.29
N LEU A 246 6.25 -9.67 -9.23
CA LEU A 246 4.86 -9.25 -9.15
C LEU A 246 3.87 -10.42 -9.26
N LEU A 247 4.06 -11.30 -10.25
CA LEU A 247 3.19 -12.46 -10.43
C LEU A 247 3.26 -13.41 -9.23
N ALA A 248 4.42 -13.53 -8.57
CA ALA A 248 4.55 -14.29 -7.34
C ALA A 248 3.75 -13.66 -6.19
N ALA A 249 3.89 -12.34 -5.96
CA ALA A 249 3.14 -11.61 -4.95
C ALA A 249 1.61 -11.65 -5.21
N LEU A 250 1.18 -11.56 -6.47
CA LEU A 250 -0.24 -11.63 -6.82
C LEU A 250 -0.82 -13.04 -6.61
N ARG A 251 -0.01 -14.10 -6.75
CA ARG A 251 -0.44 -15.48 -6.48
C ARG A 251 -0.62 -15.78 -5.00
N SER A 252 0.12 -15.12 -4.11
CA SER A 252 -0.07 -15.28 -2.67
C SER A 252 -1.36 -14.63 -2.17
N LEU A 253 -2.03 -13.81 -2.99
CA LEU A 253 -3.31 -13.15 -2.69
C LEU A 253 -4.49 -13.83 -3.44
N PRO A 254 -5.27 -14.71 -2.79
CA PRO A 254 -6.31 -15.52 -3.45
C PRO A 254 -7.53 -14.71 -3.94
N ASP A 255 -7.68 -13.47 -3.48
CA ASP A 255 -8.83 -12.60 -3.77
C ASP A 255 -8.65 -11.75 -5.04
N MET A 256 -7.56 -11.95 -5.78
CA MET A 256 -7.18 -11.10 -6.92
C MET A 256 -7.07 -11.93 -8.20
N ASP A 257 -7.69 -11.43 -9.26
CA ASP A 257 -7.48 -11.89 -10.63
C ASP A 257 -6.57 -10.90 -11.36
N VAL A 258 -5.60 -11.42 -12.10
CA VAL A 258 -4.60 -10.59 -12.80
C VAL A 258 -4.83 -10.67 -14.30
N ILE A 259 -4.92 -9.51 -14.95
CA ILE A 259 -4.89 -9.39 -16.41
C ILE A 259 -3.57 -8.76 -16.80
N ASN A 260 -2.80 -9.44 -17.64
CA ASN A 260 -1.61 -8.86 -18.24
C ASN A 260 -1.97 -8.12 -19.54
N VAL A 261 -1.65 -6.84 -19.60
CA VAL A 261 -1.78 -5.96 -20.77
C VAL A 261 -0.40 -5.44 -21.13
N ASN A 262 0.16 -5.95 -22.22
CA ASN A 262 1.45 -5.49 -22.72
C ASN A 262 1.27 -4.21 -23.55
N PHE A 263 1.93 -3.13 -23.14
CA PHE A 263 1.92 -1.89 -23.90
C PHE A 263 2.95 -1.92 -25.03
N SER A 264 2.67 -1.13 -26.05
CA SER A 264 3.45 -0.93 -27.26
C SER A 264 3.47 0.56 -27.62
N SER A 265 4.33 0.94 -28.55
CA SER A 265 4.42 2.33 -29.04
C SER A 265 3.09 2.88 -29.57
N SER A 266 2.23 2.02 -30.12
CA SER A 266 0.92 2.37 -30.70
C SER A 266 -0.26 2.08 -29.76
N THR A 267 -0.02 1.83 -28.47
CA THR A 267 -1.10 1.55 -27.53
C THR A 267 -2.00 2.76 -27.34
N THR A 268 -3.31 2.52 -27.35
CA THR A 268 -4.34 3.54 -27.19
C THR A 268 -5.34 3.16 -26.09
N PRO A 269 -6.10 4.10 -25.52
CA PRO A 269 -7.07 3.81 -24.45
C PRO A 269 -8.09 2.72 -24.80
N GLU A 270 -8.36 2.53 -26.09
CA GLU A 270 -9.24 1.48 -26.60
C GLU A 270 -8.76 0.07 -26.24
N LEU A 271 -7.46 -0.17 -26.03
CA LEU A 271 -6.95 -1.45 -25.54
C LEU A 271 -7.45 -1.75 -24.11
N LEU A 272 -7.40 -0.76 -23.22
CA LEU A 272 -7.90 -0.90 -21.85
C LEU A 272 -9.42 -1.08 -21.85
N MET A 273 -10.14 -0.34 -22.69
CA MET A 273 -11.58 -0.49 -22.88
C MET A 273 -11.97 -1.90 -23.33
N LYS A 274 -11.26 -2.48 -24.29
CA LYS A 274 -11.49 -3.88 -24.72
C LYS A 274 -11.27 -4.89 -23.59
N ASN A 275 -10.25 -4.67 -22.75
CA ASN A 275 -10.03 -5.51 -21.58
C ASN A 275 -11.15 -5.35 -20.55
N PHE A 276 -11.64 -4.13 -20.31
CA PHE A 276 -12.81 -3.91 -19.47
C PHE A 276 -14.04 -4.63 -19.99
N ASP A 277 -14.35 -4.53 -21.29
CA ASP A 277 -15.53 -5.18 -21.87
C ASP A 277 -15.43 -6.72 -21.83
N HIS A 278 -14.21 -7.29 -21.79
CA HIS A 278 -14.01 -8.73 -21.71
C HIS A 278 -14.10 -9.29 -20.29
N TYR A 279 -13.52 -8.60 -19.29
CA TYR A 279 -13.39 -9.11 -17.92
C TYR A 279 -14.36 -8.48 -16.91
N CYS A 280 -15.00 -7.38 -17.29
CA CYS A 280 -15.93 -6.63 -16.44
C CYS A 280 -17.30 -6.51 -17.11
N GLU A 281 -18.29 -6.18 -16.29
CA GLU A 281 -19.65 -5.90 -16.74
C GLU A 281 -20.11 -4.54 -16.21
N TYR A 282 -20.97 -3.89 -16.98
CA TYR A 282 -21.56 -2.62 -16.60
C TYR A 282 -22.87 -2.85 -15.86
N ARG A 283 -22.87 -2.51 -14.57
CA ARG A 283 -24.03 -2.62 -13.68
C ARG A 283 -24.68 -1.25 -13.53
N LYS A 284 -25.99 -1.16 -13.72
CA LYS A 284 -26.76 0.05 -13.42
C LYS A 284 -27.11 0.06 -11.95
N THR A 285 -26.64 1.08 -11.24
CA THR A 285 -26.94 1.33 -9.82
C THR A 285 -27.73 2.62 -9.68
N PRO A 286 -28.42 2.86 -8.55
CA PRO A 286 -29.12 4.12 -8.31
C PRO A 286 -28.19 5.35 -8.36
N THR A 287 -26.90 5.16 -8.07
CA THR A 287 -25.87 6.21 -8.08
C THR A 287 -25.22 6.42 -9.45
N GLY A 288 -25.52 5.58 -10.44
CA GLY A 288 -24.96 5.68 -11.79
C GLY A 288 -24.58 4.33 -12.39
N VAL A 289 -23.80 4.35 -13.47
CA VAL A 289 -23.28 3.14 -14.11
C VAL A 289 -21.95 2.78 -13.46
N VAL A 290 -21.81 1.52 -13.04
CA VAL A 290 -20.60 0.99 -12.40
C VAL A 290 -20.01 -0.08 -13.29
N LEU A 291 -18.69 -0.03 -13.51
CA LEU A 291 -17.93 -1.11 -14.13
C LEU A 291 -17.31 -1.96 -13.02
N ALA A 292 -17.69 -3.22 -12.95
CA ALA A 292 -17.18 -4.15 -11.96
C ALA A 292 -16.78 -5.48 -12.64
N PRO A 293 -15.79 -6.21 -12.09
CA PRO A 293 -15.43 -7.54 -12.58
C PRO A 293 -16.64 -8.47 -12.57
N VAL A 294 -16.75 -9.33 -13.59
CA VAL A 294 -17.83 -10.34 -13.70
C VAL A 294 -17.86 -11.24 -12.47
N GLN A 295 -16.68 -11.55 -11.92
CA GLN A 295 -16.56 -12.27 -10.67
C GLN A 295 -16.90 -11.35 -9.48
N THR A 296 -17.93 -11.70 -8.72
CA THR A 296 -18.49 -10.81 -7.70
C THR A 296 -17.67 -10.75 -6.40
N THR A 297 -16.83 -11.75 -6.14
CA THR A 297 -16.01 -11.81 -4.91
C THR A 297 -14.56 -11.38 -5.12
N ARG A 298 -14.06 -11.41 -6.35
CA ARG A 298 -12.67 -11.11 -6.66
C ARG A 298 -12.44 -9.66 -7.06
N ARG A 299 -11.22 -9.20 -6.84
CA ARG A 299 -10.68 -7.91 -7.29
C ARG A 299 -9.91 -8.13 -8.58
N LEU A 300 -9.99 -7.18 -9.49
CA LEU A 300 -9.28 -7.23 -10.77
C LEU A 300 -8.05 -6.34 -10.73
N VAL A 301 -6.88 -6.92 -10.95
CA VAL A 301 -5.61 -6.22 -11.08
C VAL A 301 -5.22 -6.21 -12.54
N ILE A 302 -5.18 -5.01 -13.13
CA ILE A 302 -4.68 -4.82 -14.49
C ILE A 302 -3.19 -4.53 -14.39
N PHE A 303 -2.39 -5.51 -14.80
CA PHE A 303 -0.95 -5.40 -14.92
C PHE A 303 -0.59 -4.86 -16.31
N CYS A 304 -0.05 -3.64 -16.34
CA CYS A 304 0.42 -2.99 -17.55
C CYS A 304 1.94 -3.19 -17.68
N ASP A 305 2.37 -4.13 -18.50
CA ASP A 305 3.78 -4.27 -18.82
C ASP A 305 4.22 -3.18 -19.81
N GLU A 306 5.43 -2.69 -19.67
CA GLU A 306 6.01 -1.62 -20.51
C GLU A 306 5.19 -0.32 -20.54
N ILE A 307 4.68 0.11 -19.37
CA ILE A 307 3.75 1.26 -19.26
C ILE A 307 4.30 2.56 -19.86
N ASN A 308 5.62 2.72 -19.93
CA ASN A 308 6.29 3.93 -20.42
C ASN A 308 6.76 3.84 -21.89
N LEU A 309 6.36 2.80 -22.61
CA LEU A 309 6.62 2.61 -24.04
C LEU A 309 5.70 3.40 -25.00
N PRO A 310 4.43 3.69 -24.69
CA PRO A 310 3.55 4.42 -25.61
C PRO A 310 4.16 5.75 -26.07
N GLN A 311 4.06 6.03 -27.38
CA GLN A 311 4.62 7.27 -27.92
C GLN A 311 3.78 8.48 -27.50
N PRO A 312 4.43 9.59 -27.09
CA PRO A 312 3.74 10.84 -26.87
C PRO A 312 3.18 11.39 -28.19
N ASP A 313 2.07 12.11 -28.11
CA ASP A 313 1.56 12.87 -29.24
C ASP A 313 2.45 14.09 -29.56
N LYS A 314 2.07 14.87 -30.58
CA LYS A 314 2.75 16.12 -30.98
C LYS A 314 2.91 17.12 -29.82
N TYR A 315 2.09 17.01 -28.77
CA TYR A 315 2.09 17.89 -27.61
C TYR A 315 2.76 17.26 -26.39
N GLY A 316 3.47 16.13 -26.55
CA GLY A 316 4.18 15.47 -25.46
C GLY A 316 3.28 14.63 -24.53
N THR A 317 2.02 14.40 -24.89
CA THR A 317 1.05 13.71 -24.04
C THR A 317 0.86 12.27 -24.46
N GLN A 318 1.02 11.35 -23.50
CA GLN A 318 0.68 9.94 -23.68
C GLN A 318 -0.81 9.74 -23.37
N ARG A 319 -1.63 9.47 -24.40
CA ARG A 319 -3.10 9.35 -24.27
C ARG A 319 -3.53 8.27 -23.28
N VAL A 320 -2.87 7.11 -23.33
CA VAL A 320 -3.17 5.97 -22.44
C VAL A 320 -2.86 6.31 -20.98
N ILE A 321 -1.74 6.96 -20.71
CA ILE A 321 -1.36 7.38 -19.36
C ILE A 321 -2.30 8.46 -18.82
N SER A 322 -2.75 9.37 -19.67
CA SER A 322 -3.75 10.37 -19.31
C SER A 322 -5.10 9.72 -18.96
N PHE A 323 -5.49 8.68 -19.69
CA PHE A 323 -6.68 7.89 -19.40
C PHE A 323 -6.51 7.11 -18.08
N MET A 324 -5.40 6.38 -17.88
CA MET A 324 -5.12 5.69 -16.62
C MET A 324 -5.11 6.64 -15.43
N ARG A 325 -4.57 7.85 -15.59
CA ARG A 325 -4.65 8.89 -14.55
C ARG A 325 -6.10 9.23 -14.23
N GLN A 326 -6.97 9.40 -15.23
CA GLN A 326 -8.39 9.66 -15.01
C GLN A 326 -9.03 8.53 -14.20
N LEU A 327 -8.74 7.27 -14.56
CA LEU A 327 -9.23 6.09 -13.86
C LEU A 327 -8.78 6.06 -12.39
N VAL A 328 -7.52 6.40 -12.11
CA VAL A 328 -6.97 6.42 -10.75
C VAL A 328 -7.49 7.61 -9.93
N GLU A 329 -7.53 8.80 -10.52
CA GLU A 329 -7.84 10.04 -9.80
C GLU A 329 -9.35 10.24 -9.58
N GLN A 330 -10.15 9.95 -10.61
CA GLN A 330 -11.59 10.17 -10.60
C GLN A 330 -12.37 8.88 -10.32
N ASN A 331 -11.68 7.74 -10.20
CA ASN A 331 -12.29 6.42 -10.03
C ASN A 331 -13.35 6.11 -11.10
N GLY A 332 -13.10 6.51 -12.35
CA GLY A 332 -14.08 6.38 -13.42
C GLY A 332 -13.66 7.03 -14.72
N PHE A 333 -14.51 6.90 -15.73
CA PHE A 333 -14.33 7.51 -17.05
C PHE A 333 -15.68 7.76 -17.73
N TYR A 334 -15.67 8.55 -18.80
CA TYR A 334 -16.84 8.74 -19.66
C TYR A 334 -16.87 7.69 -20.76
N ARG A 335 -17.96 6.95 -20.86
CA ARG A 335 -18.17 6.01 -21.97
C ARG A 335 -18.51 6.78 -23.25
N THR A 336 -17.79 6.51 -24.32
CA THR A 336 -17.92 7.25 -25.59
C THR A 336 -19.25 7.04 -26.30
N THR A 337 -19.95 5.92 -26.06
CA THR A 337 -21.19 5.57 -26.78
C THR A 337 -22.41 6.36 -26.32
N ASP A 338 -22.52 6.63 -25.02
CA ASP A 338 -23.69 7.27 -24.39
C ASP A 338 -23.32 8.52 -23.58
N HIS A 339 -22.04 8.88 -23.55
CA HIS A 339 -21.48 10.00 -22.77
C HIS A 339 -21.81 9.92 -21.28
N THR A 340 -22.02 8.71 -20.76
CA THR A 340 -22.31 8.48 -19.34
C THR A 340 -21.05 8.33 -18.53
N TRP A 341 -21.08 8.82 -17.28
CA TRP A 341 -20.01 8.56 -16.32
C TRP A 341 -20.10 7.12 -15.81
N VAL A 342 -19.00 6.40 -15.92
CA VAL A 342 -18.83 5.04 -15.43
C VAL A 342 -17.84 5.04 -14.27
N THR A 343 -18.30 4.63 -13.10
CA THR A 343 -17.44 4.51 -11.91
C THR A 343 -16.80 3.12 -11.88
N LEU A 344 -15.52 3.04 -11.55
CA LEU A 344 -14.81 1.77 -11.37
C LEU A 344 -15.06 1.20 -9.98
N GLU A 345 -15.25 -0.11 -9.90
CA GLU A 345 -15.38 -0.82 -8.64
C GLU A 345 -14.52 -2.09 -8.66
N ARG A 346 -13.71 -2.31 -7.62
CA ARG A 346 -12.85 -3.50 -7.47
C ARG A 346 -11.83 -3.69 -8.61
N ILE A 347 -11.35 -2.58 -9.21
CA ILE A 347 -10.29 -2.58 -10.22
C ILE A 347 -9.07 -1.82 -9.70
N GLN A 348 -7.88 -2.38 -9.85
CA GLN A 348 -6.60 -1.78 -9.48
C GLN A 348 -5.61 -1.86 -10.65
N PHE A 349 -4.70 -0.90 -10.74
CA PHE A 349 -3.67 -0.86 -11.78
C PHE A 349 -2.30 -1.09 -11.18
N VAL A 350 -1.52 -1.95 -11.82
CA VAL A 350 -0.10 -2.16 -11.51
C VAL A 350 0.68 -2.01 -12.81
N GLY A 351 1.77 -1.25 -12.80
CA GLY A 351 2.64 -1.08 -13.95
C GLY A 351 4.00 -1.74 -13.77
N ALA A 352 4.60 -2.17 -14.86
CA ALA A 352 6.04 -2.39 -14.93
C ALA A 352 6.64 -1.53 -16.05
N CYS A 353 7.84 -1.00 -15.83
CA CYS A 353 8.57 -0.28 -16.85
C CYS A 353 10.08 -0.42 -16.68
N ASN A 354 10.79 -0.12 -17.75
CA ASN A 354 12.20 0.18 -17.66
C ASN A 354 12.43 1.64 -17.27
N PRO A 355 13.60 2.00 -16.73
CA PRO A 355 13.97 3.38 -16.47
C PRO A 355 13.78 4.27 -17.71
N PRO A 356 13.37 5.54 -17.55
CA PRO A 356 13.23 6.47 -18.67
C PRO A 356 14.57 6.82 -19.33
N THR A 357 15.69 6.45 -18.70
CA THR A 357 17.05 6.55 -19.26
C THR A 357 17.28 5.57 -20.42
N ASP A 358 16.49 4.50 -20.51
CA ASP A 358 16.64 3.51 -21.57
C ASP A 358 16.14 4.06 -22.93
N PRO A 359 16.84 3.76 -24.05
CA PRO A 359 16.42 4.20 -25.37
C PRO A 359 15.00 3.76 -25.73
N GLY A 360 14.19 4.70 -26.21
CA GLY A 360 12.81 4.44 -26.64
C GLY A 360 11.77 4.45 -25.50
N ARG A 361 12.19 4.71 -24.26
CA ARG A 361 11.29 4.90 -23.12
C ARG A 361 10.96 6.37 -22.92
N ASN A 362 9.71 6.65 -22.59
CA ASN A 362 9.23 8.01 -22.37
C ASN A 362 8.97 8.24 -20.89
N PRO A 363 9.41 9.36 -20.28
CA PRO A 363 9.10 9.64 -18.88
C PRO A 363 7.58 9.74 -18.68
N LEU A 364 7.10 9.18 -17.58
CA LEU A 364 5.69 9.28 -17.18
C LEU A 364 5.40 10.69 -16.65
N SER A 365 4.18 11.17 -16.87
CA SER A 365 3.79 12.51 -16.38
C SER A 365 3.78 12.56 -14.85
N ALA A 366 4.38 13.61 -14.26
CA ALA A 366 4.33 13.88 -12.82
C ALA A 366 2.90 13.89 -12.25
N ARG A 367 1.91 14.29 -13.06
CA ARG A 367 0.49 14.29 -12.66
C ARG A 367 -0.13 12.89 -12.53
N PHE A 368 0.42 11.90 -13.22
CA PHE A 368 0.06 10.50 -13.04
C PHE A 368 0.85 9.91 -11.86
N LEU A 369 2.17 10.14 -11.83
CA LEU A 369 3.06 9.63 -10.79
C LEU A 369 2.68 10.09 -9.38
N ARG A 370 2.06 11.25 -9.19
CA ARG A 370 1.61 11.72 -7.86
C ARG A 370 0.65 10.77 -7.14
N HIS A 371 -0.06 9.92 -7.88
CA HIS A 371 -1.04 8.98 -7.33
C HIS A 371 -0.50 7.55 -7.17
N VAL A 372 0.72 7.30 -7.67
CA VAL A 372 1.26 5.97 -7.89
C VAL A 372 2.55 5.79 -7.09
N ALA A 373 2.64 4.69 -6.34
CA ALA A 373 3.88 4.31 -5.67
C ALA A 373 4.87 3.74 -6.70
N VAL A 374 6.15 4.11 -6.62
CA VAL A 374 7.18 3.60 -7.53
C VAL A 374 8.23 2.86 -6.73
N ILE A 375 8.61 1.67 -7.19
CA ILE A 375 9.65 0.84 -6.60
C ILE A 375 10.68 0.53 -7.67
N TYR A 376 11.95 0.67 -7.32
CA TYR A 376 13.05 0.23 -8.15
C TYR A 376 13.48 -1.20 -7.79
N VAL A 377 13.41 -2.08 -8.79
CA VAL A 377 13.90 -3.46 -8.72
C VAL A 377 15.12 -3.58 -9.62
N ASP A 378 16.28 -3.54 -8.99
CA ASP A 378 17.56 -3.71 -9.67
C ASP A 378 17.87 -5.18 -9.95
N CYS A 379 18.89 -5.42 -10.77
CA CYS A 379 19.49 -6.73 -10.92
C CYS A 379 20.01 -7.23 -9.56
N PRO A 380 19.73 -8.50 -9.18
CA PRO A 380 20.20 -9.03 -7.91
C PRO A 380 21.72 -8.92 -7.77
N GLY A 381 22.20 -8.58 -6.56
CA GLY A 381 23.62 -8.52 -6.26
C GLY A 381 24.31 -9.89 -6.36
N ARG A 382 25.66 -9.90 -6.37
CA ARG A 382 26.44 -11.15 -6.52
C ARG A 382 26.06 -12.23 -5.51
N THR A 383 25.82 -11.87 -4.25
CA THR A 383 25.41 -12.82 -3.20
C THR A 383 24.06 -13.46 -3.52
N SER A 384 23.06 -12.65 -3.88
CA SER A 384 21.74 -13.11 -4.30
C SER A 384 21.82 -13.98 -5.56
N LEU A 385 22.63 -13.60 -6.56
CA LEU A 385 22.85 -14.40 -7.77
C LEU A 385 23.51 -15.75 -7.48
N ASN A 386 24.52 -15.78 -6.61
CA ASN A 386 25.17 -17.02 -6.20
C ASN A 386 24.18 -17.95 -5.49
N GLN A 387 23.27 -17.41 -4.70
CA GLN A 387 22.20 -18.19 -4.09
C GLN A 387 21.23 -18.74 -5.15
N ILE A 388 20.73 -17.88 -6.04
CA ILE A 388 19.78 -18.26 -7.12
C ILE A 388 20.40 -19.35 -8.01
N PHE A 389 21.57 -19.10 -8.60
CA PHE A 389 22.22 -20.06 -9.49
C PHE A 389 22.79 -21.26 -8.75
N GLY A 390 23.22 -21.09 -7.49
CA GLY A 390 23.67 -22.18 -6.64
C GLY A 390 22.56 -23.20 -6.38
N THR A 391 21.37 -22.73 -6.00
CA THR A 391 20.19 -23.57 -5.81
C THR A 391 19.74 -24.22 -7.13
N CYS A 392 19.77 -23.51 -8.26
CA CYS A 392 19.48 -24.14 -9.56
C CYS A 392 20.49 -25.24 -9.91
N SER A 393 21.78 -24.98 -9.70
CA SER A 393 22.86 -25.90 -10.08
C SER A 393 22.94 -27.14 -9.20
N SER A 394 22.75 -26.99 -7.87
CA SER A 394 22.75 -28.13 -6.94
C SER A 394 21.67 -29.15 -7.29
N ASN A 395 20.50 -28.67 -7.72
CA ASN A 395 19.38 -29.51 -8.09
C ASN A 395 19.56 -30.09 -9.50
N ALA A 396 20.25 -29.39 -10.41
CA ALA A 396 20.59 -29.92 -11.73
C ALA A 396 21.65 -31.04 -11.68
N SER A 397 22.59 -31.03 -10.73
CA SER A 397 23.55 -32.14 -10.54
C SER A 397 22.97 -33.36 -9.81
N SER A 398 21.70 -33.30 -9.39
CA SER A 398 20.94 -34.44 -8.84
C SER A 398 20.10 -35.18 -9.89
N LEU A 399 20.09 -34.68 -11.13
CA LEU A 399 19.59 -35.35 -12.35
C LEU A 399 20.74 -36.03 -13.08
#